data_AF-K2ENT3-F1
#
_entry.id   AF-K2ENT3-F1
#
_cell.length_a   1.000
_cell.length_b   1.000
_cell.length_c   1.000
_cell.angle_alpha   90.00
_cell.angle_beta   90.00
_cell.angle_gamma   90.00
#
_symmetry.space_group_name_H-M   'P 1'
#
loop_
_entity.id
_entity.type
_entity.pdbx_description
1 polymer ?
#
loop_
_entity_poly.entity_id
_entity_poly.type
_entity_poly.pdbx_seq_one_letter_code
_entity_poly.pdbx_strand_id
1 'polypeptide(L)'
;MEKKIVINLFAFLLLIISFFSWRVIDQAINVPEASVWAVPMIFISLFFVFSYASIILIKKIAYLQVLFLLAYILSFVFVRSIWHMIGIGLAFLFTSWAVLKIKKDLRMNVEINIWKSMRAGSGILVLAVSIMITSQYYLAVKNLGSENLIPQFYISSITGNLTTRFLSATNPEIEDIDKEFLTVDQFILQTQKSGLKSREISMETSFQIDQMIEKTNPSATAAQKKIMKEDALQKVRSASLEIGKEQESLLLAEGRKKFSEMAGKNLQGNEKMSDVLADIVNRKIDQYFGAGAKNGAKASVLPYVMAIGLFLTVIPLGSILNTLWIMLVQFLVWIFLETKILSIKKASVEVEILE
;
A
#
# COMPACT_ATOMS: atom_id res chain seq x y z
N MET A 1 -17.64 46.73 -5.61
CA MET A 1 -17.54 46.29 -4.19
C MET A 1 -17.43 44.77 -4.07
N GLU A 2 -18.04 44.01 -4.98
CA GLU A 2 -18.17 42.55 -4.95
C GLU A 2 -16.86 41.76 -4.98
N LYS A 3 -15.86 42.16 -5.76
CA LYS A 3 -14.61 41.38 -5.91
C LYS A 3 -13.82 41.18 -4.61
N LYS A 4 -13.78 42.20 -3.74
CA LYS A 4 -13.07 42.09 -2.44
C LYS A 4 -13.76 41.09 -1.52
N ILE A 5 -15.10 41.06 -1.54
CA ILE A 5 -15.91 40.13 -0.75
C ILE A 5 -15.64 38.69 -1.20
N VAL A 6 -15.66 38.43 -2.51
CA VAL A 6 -15.36 37.09 -3.05
C VAL A 6 -13.95 36.64 -2.68
N ILE A 7 -12.94 37.51 -2.78
CA ILE A 7 -11.56 37.19 -2.39
C ILE A 7 -11.47 36.82 -0.91
N ASN A 8 -12.08 37.62 -0.03
CA ASN A 8 -12.05 37.36 1.42
C ASN A 8 -12.83 36.09 1.77
N LEU A 9 -13.94 35.82 1.08
CA LEU A 9 -14.71 34.57 1.23
C LEU A 9 -13.86 33.36 0.86
N PHE A 10 -13.14 33.40 -0.27
CA PHE A 10 -12.24 32.31 -0.68
C PHE A 10 -11.09 32.11 0.32
N ALA A 11 -10.50 33.20 0.82
CA ALA A 11 -9.46 33.11 1.83
C ALA A 11 -9.99 32.48 3.13
N PHE A 12 -11.19 32.87 3.56
CA PHE A 12 -11.84 32.29 4.74
C PHE A 12 -12.18 30.80 4.55
N LEU A 13 -12.76 30.43 3.40
CA LEU A 13 -13.06 29.04 3.06
C LEU A 13 -11.79 28.18 2.98
N LEU A 14 -10.70 28.71 2.44
CA LEU A 14 -9.41 28.01 2.42
C LEU A 14 -8.92 27.69 3.84
N LEU A 15 -9.03 28.63 4.79
CA LEU A 15 -8.64 28.38 6.18
C LEU A 15 -9.54 27.33 6.86
N ILE A 16 -10.85 27.39 6.64
CA ILE A 16 -11.80 26.38 7.14
C ILE A 16 -11.46 25.00 6.59
N ILE A 17 -11.31 24.89 5.27
CA ILE A 17 -11.02 23.62 4.59
C ILE A 17 -9.65 23.10 5.04
N SER A 18 -8.67 23.98 5.23
CA SER A 18 -7.35 23.62 5.78
C SER A 18 -7.48 23.00 7.17
N PHE A 19 -8.21 23.66 8.09
CA PHE A 19 -8.47 23.14 9.43
C PHE A 19 -9.09 21.73 9.40
N PHE A 20 -10.14 21.54 8.60
CA PHE A 20 -10.79 20.23 8.48
C PHE A 20 -9.92 19.19 7.79
N SER A 21 -9.10 19.58 6.81
CA SER A 21 -8.15 18.67 6.16
C SER A 21 -7.17 18.08 7.18
N TRP A 22 -6.57 18.92 8.02
CA TRP A 22 -5.64 18.47 9.05
C TRP A 22 -6.33 17.67 10.15
N ARG A 23 -7.56 18.03 10.52
CA ARG A 23 -8.38 17.26 11.47
C ARG A 23 -8.67 15.85 10.96
N VAL A 24 -9.08 15.72 9.71
CA VAL A 24 -9.45 14.43 9.13
C VAL A 24 -8.22 13.54 8.94
N ILE A 25 -7.05 14.11 8.63
CA ILE A 25 -5.78 13.38 8.65
C ILE A 25 -5.48 12.87 10.06
N ASP A 26 -5.59 13.73 11.08
CA ASP A 26 -5.37 13.34 12.47
C ASP A 26 -6.31 12.19 12.89
N GLN A 27 -7.59 12.29 12.56
CA GLN A 27 -8.58 11.25 12.83
C GLN A 27 -8.26 9.94 12.10
N ALA A 28 -7.87 10.00 10.83
CA ALA A 28 -7.52 8.81 10.05
C ALA A 28 -6.28 8.08 10.59
N ILE A 29 -5.38 8.79 11.29
CA ILE A 29 -4.20 8.20 11.92
C ILE A 29 -4.53 7.63 13.30
N ASN A 30 -5.30 8.37 14.10
CA ASN A 30 -5.51 8.06 15.51
C ASN A 30 -6.72 7.15 15.78
N VAL A 31 -7.63 6.98 14.82
CA VAL A 31 -8.84 6.15 14.98
C VAL A 31 -8.73 4.92 14.06
N PRO A 32 -8.37 3.73 14.59
CA PRO A 32 -8.14 2.52 13.78
C PRO A 32 -9.34 2.08 12.94
N GLU A 33 -10.56 2.35 13.41
CA GLU A 33 -11.81 1.99 12.72
C GLU A 33 -12.22 2.99 11.63
N ALA A 34 -11.62 4.20 11.59
CA ALA A 34 -11.94 5.22 10.60
C ALA A 34 -11.25 4.95 9.25
N SER A 35 -11.03 3.67 8.90
CA SER A 35 -10.10 3.15 7.89
C SER A 35 -10.43 3.49 6.43
N VAL A 36 -11.08 4.62 6.16
CA VAL A 36 -11.37 5.09 4.82
C VAL A 36 -10.58 6.37 4.57
N TRP A 37 -9.36 6.21 4.03
CA TRP A 37 -8.53 7.30 3.50
C TRP A 37 -9.23 8.18 2.45
N ALA A 38 -10.43 7.78 1.98
CA ALA A 38 -11.26 8.59 1.10
C ALA A 38 -11.66 9.93 1.72
N VAL A 39 -12.01 9.98 3.02
CA VAL A 39 -12.42 11.26 3.64
C VAL A 39 -11.25 12.26 3.69
N PRO A 40 -10.03 11.89 4.16
CA PRO A 40 -8.85 12.75 4.02
C PRO A 40 -8.60 13.17 2.56
N MET A 41 -8.75 12.25 1.61
CA MET A 41 -8.52 12.52 0.20
C MET A 41 -9.47 13.59 -0.36
N ILE A 42 -10.75 13.57 0.03
CA ILE A 42 -11.75 14.57 -0.38
C ILE A 42 -11.38 15.94 0.19
N PHE A 43 -11.11 16.05 1.50
CA PHE A 43 -10.78 17.33 2.12
C PHE A 43 -9.46 17.92 1.60
N ILE A 44 -8.44 17.09 1.41
CA ILE A 44 -7.17 17.53 0.80
C ILE A 44 -7.38 17.96 -0.66
N SER A 45 -8.22 17.26 -1.42
CA SER A 45 -8.57 17.68 -2.78
C SER A 45 -9.25 19.05 -2.80
N LEU A 46 -10.20 19.29 -1.88
CA LEU A 46 -10.81 20.61 -1.71
C LEU A 46 -9.77 21.66 -1.32
N PHE A 47 -8.85 21.33 -0.41
CA PHE A 47 -7.76 22.23 -0.04
C PHE A 47 -6.93 22.64 -1.27
N PHE A 48 -6.57 21.71 -2.15
CA PHE A 48 -5.87 22.01 -3.40
C PHE A 48 -6.67 22.92 -4.35
N VAL A 49 -7.95 22.61 -4.56
CA VAL A 49 -8.84 23.42 -5.43
C VAL A 49 -8.92 24.86 -4.91
N PHE A 50 -9.16 25.04 -3.61
CA PHE A 50 -9.23 26.38 -3.02
C PHE A 50 -7.87 27.08 -2.97
N SER A 51 -6.78 26.34 -2.82
CA SER A 51 -5.41 26.88 -2.91
C SER A 51 -5.13 27.44 -4.29
N TYR A 52 -5.39 26.68 -5.35
CA TYR A 52 -5.21 27.12 -6.73
C TYR A 52 -6.15 28.28 -7.10
N ALA A 53 -7.42 28.22 -6.72
CA ALA A 53 -8.36 29.31 -6.91
C ALA A 53 -7.85 30.59 -6.21
N SER A 54 -7.38 30.49 -4.97
CA SER A 54 -6.80 31.60 -4.22
C SER A 54 -5.55 32.16 -4.90
N ILE A 55 -4.66 31.29 -5.41
CA ILE A 55 -3.50 31.68 -6.21
C ILE A 55 -3.94 32.50 -7.43
N ILE A 56 -4.97 32.11 -8.17
CA ILE A 56 -5.42 32.86 -9.35
C ILE A 56 -6.05 34.20 -8.96
N LEU A 57 -6.99 34.18 -8.01
CA LEU A 57 -7.84 35.32 -7.66
C LEU A 57 -7.09 36.45 -6.93
N ILE A 58 -6.18 36.10 -6.03
CA ILE A 58 -5.50 37.05 -5.15
C ILE A 58 -4.28 37.65 -5.87
N LYS A 59 -4.32 38.97 -6.13
CA LYS A 59 -3.22 39.66 -6.83
C LYS A 59 -1.97 39.88 -5.96
N LYS A 60 -2.16 40.17 -4.67
CA LYS A 60 -1.07 40.52 -3.74
C LYS A 60 -0.41 39.25 -3.21
N ILE A 61 0.83 39.00 -3.63
CA ILE A 61 1.59 37.80 -3.23
C ILE A 61 1.75 37.73 -1.71
N ALA A 62 2.09 38.84 -1.04
CA ALA A 62 2.25 38.87 0.42
C ALA A 62 1.01 38.38 1.18
N TYR A 63 -0.19 38.79 0.75
CA TYR A 63 -1.44 38.33 1.37
C TYR A 63 -1.64 36.81 1.20
N LEU A 64 -1.29 36.28 0.03
CA LEU A 64 -1.37 34.85 -0.25
C LEU A 64 -0.36 34.04 0.59
N GLN A 65 0.85 34.57 0.80
CA GLN A 65 1.85 33.93 1.66
C GLN A 65 1.38 33.86 3.12
N VAL A 66 0.85 34.96 3.66
CA VAL A 66 0.27 34.96 5.01
C VAL A 66 -0.87 33.96 5.11
N LEU A 67 -1.74 33.90 4.10
CA LEU A 67 -2.86 32.96 4.05
C LEU A 67 -2.39 31.49 4.07
N PHE A 68 -1.39 31.12 3.26
CA PHE A 68 -0.84 29.76 3.26
C PHE A 68 -0.10 29.42 4.55
N LEU A 69 0.64 30.37 5.12
CA LEU A 69 1.29 30.19 6.41
C LEU A 69 0.26 29.90 7.51
N LEU A 70 -0.82 30.69 7.58
CA LEU A 70 -1.92 30.45 8.50
C LEU A 70 -2.59 29.08 8.25
N ALA A 71 -2.82 28.73 6.98
CA ALA A 71 -3.41 27.45 6.61
C ALA A 71 -2.57 26.26 7.12
N TYR A 72 -1.23 26.33 7.01
CA TYR A 72 -0.36 25.29 7.55
C TYR A 72 -0.21 25.33 9.06
N ILE A 73 -0.16 26.50 9.69
CA ILE A 73 -0.11 26.62 11.16
C ILE A 73 -1.33 25.96 11.82
N LEU A 74 -2.49 25.92 11.16
CA LEU A 74 -3.66 25.21 11.68
C LEU A 74 -3.41 23.71 11.91
N SER A 75 -2.45 23.06 11.22
CA SER A 75 -2.11 21.66 11.50
C SER A 75 -1.46 21.47 12.88
N PHE A 76 -0.79 22.50 13.40
CA PHE A 76 -0.14 22.48 14.70
C PHE A 76 -1.13 22.30 15.86
N VAL A 77 -2.41 22.63 15.65
CA VAL A 77 -3.49 22.36 16.62
C VAL A 77 -3.59 20.87 16.93
N PHE A 78 -3.40 20.02 15.90
CA PHE A 78 -3.52 18.56 15.99
C PHE A 78 -2.20 17.90 16.35
N VAL A 79 -1.07 18.43 15.86
CA VAL A 79 0.27 17.90 16.17
C VAL A 79 1.17 18.99 16.76
N ARG A 80 1.21 19.03 18.09
CA ARG A 80 2.01 19.99 18.87
C ARG A 80 3.45 19.50 19.04
N SER A 81 4.24 19.56 17.97
CA SER A 81 5.64 19.16 18.00
C SER A 81 6.54 20.17 17.28
N ILE A 82 7.70 20.45 17.86
CA ILE A 82 8.72 21.32 17.26
C ILE A 82 9.20 20.74 15.92
N TRP A 83 9.28 19.42 15.79
CA TRP A 83 9.65 18.77 14.52
C TRP A 83 8.59 18.99 13.43
N HIS A 84 7.31 19.10 13.81
CA HIS A 84 6.24 19.43 12.87
C HIS A 84 6.38 20.86 12.35
N MET A 85 6.85 21.79 13.20
CA MET A 85 7.11 23.17 12.79
C MET A 85 8.17 23.27 11.68
N ILE A 86 9.17 22.37 11.68
CA ILE A 86 10.13 22.28 10.58
C ILE A 86 9.44 21.83 9.30
N GLY A 87 8.55 20.84 9.39
CA GLY A 87 7.70 20.40 8.27
C GLY A 87 6.83 21.53 7.71
N ILE A 88 6.18 22.31 8.58
CA ILE A 88 5.41 23.51 8.23
C ILE A 88 6.28 24.53 7.51
N GLY A 89 7.48 24.81 8.03
CA GLY A 89 8.44 25.74 7.41
C GLY A 89 8.83 25.32 6.00
N LEU A 90 9.20 24.04 5.81
CA LEU A 90 9.55 23.51 4.50
C LEU A 90 8.38 23.54 3.52
N ALA A 91 7.19 23.12 3.95
CA ALA A 91 5.99 23.15 3.14
C ALA A 91 5.62 24.59 2.72
N PHE A 92 5.77 25.56 3.63
CA PHE A 92 5.56 26.97 3.34
C PHE A 92 6.56 27.51 2.30
N LEU A 93 7.85 27.14 2.39
CA LEU A 93 8.86 27.52 1.40
C LEU A 93 8.54 26.95 0.01
N PHE A 94 8.20 25.67 -0.08
CA PHE A 94 7.82 25.05 -1.36
C PHE A 94 6.54 25.66 -1.93
N THR A 95 5.53 25.91 -1.08
CA THR A 95 4.31 26.60 -1.51
C THR A 95 4.58 28.01 -1.99
N SER A 96 5.48 28.74 -1.31
CA SER A 96 5.92 30.06 -1.73
C SER A 96 6.54 30.02 -3.12
N TRP A 97 7.38 29.03 -3.38
CA TRP A 97 7.99 28.83 -4.69
C TRP A 97 6.97 28.46 -5.77
N ALA A 98 6.01 27.58 -5.46
CA ALA A 98 4.91 27.22 -6.35
C ALA A 98 4.08 28.45 -6.74
N VAL A 99 3.70 29.28 -5.75
CA VAL A 99 2.98 30.55 -5.94
C VAL A 99 3.74 31.46 -6.91
N LEU A 100 5.03 31.69 -6.65
CA LEU A 100 5.85 32.56 -7.48
C LEU A 100 5.92 32.05 -8.92
N LYS A 101 6.08 30.74 -9.12
CA LYS A 101 6.16 30.11 -10.44
C LYS A 101 4.83 30.24 -11.20
N ILE A 102 3.70 29.96 -10.55
CA ILE A 102 2.36 30.11 -11.16
C ILE A 102 2.09 31.57 -11.49
N LYS A 103 2.41 32.50 -10.58
CA LYS A 103 2.19 33.95 -10.78
C LYS A 103 3.08 34.52 -11.87
N LYS A 104 4.34 34.07 -11.97
CA LYS A 104 5.26 34.45 -13.02
C LYS A 104 4.70 34.01 -14.37
N ASP A 105 4.28 32.76 -14.50
CA ASP A 105 3.70 32.23 -15.74
C ASP A 105 2.40 32.96 -16.13
N LEU A 106 1.49 33.21 -15.17
CA LEU A 106 0.26 33.98 -15.40
C LEU A 106 0.51 35.42 -15.90
N ARG A 107 1.67 36.03 -15.58
CA ARG A 107 2.00 37.41 -15.97
C ARG A 107 2.77 37.50 -17.29
N MET A 108 3.57 36.49 -17.61
CA MET A 108 4.43 36.50 -18.82
C MET A 108 3.70 36.02 -20.07
N ASN A 109 2.62 35.24 -19.94
CA ASN A 109 1.86 34.79 -21.10
C ASN A 109 0.96 35.92 -21.64
N VAL A 110 0.96 36.10 -22.97
CA VAL A 110 0.10 37.06 -23.68
C VAL A 110 -1.38 36.72 -23.50
N GLU A 111 -1.70 35.42 -23.46
CA GLU A 111 -3.05 34.91 -23.17
C GLU A 111 -3.07 34.16 -21.85
N ILE A 112 -4.10 34.39 -21.04
CA ILE A 112 -4.26 33.73 -19.74
C ILE A 112 -4.68 32.28 -19.98
N ASN A 113 -3.72 31.36 -19.89
CA ASN A 113 -3.97 29.93 -19.89
C ASN A 113 -3.81 29.36 -18.47
N ILE A 114 -4.94 29.24 -17.76
CA ILE A 114 -4.99 28.79 -16.36
C ILE A 114 -4.37 27.39 -16.19
N TRP A 115 -4.64 26.49 -17.14
CA TRP A 115 -4.13 25.13 -17.13
C TRP A 115 -2.60 25.09 -17.17
N LYS A 116 -2.01 25.78 -18.16
CA LYS A 116 -0.56 25.89 -18.34
C LYS A 116 0.09 26.51 -17.10
N SER A 117 -0.45 27.63 -16.62
CA SER A 117 0.15 28.35 -15.50
C SER A 117 0.08 27.59 -14.19
N MET A 118 -1.01 26.87 -13.91
CA MET A 118 -1.09 26.04 -12.70
C MET A 118 -0.13 24.85 -12.77
N ARG A 119 -0.02 24.19 -13.93
CA ARG A 119 0.96 23.09 -14.13
C ARG A 119 2.40 23.51 -13.88
N ALA A 120 2.74 24.79 -14.08
CA ALA A 120 4.09 25.29 -13.83
C ALA A 120 4.51 25.09 -12.36
N GLY A 121 3.62 25.30 -11.39
CA GLY A 121 3.93 25.18 -9.95
C GLY A 121 3.27 24.00 -9.24
N SER A 122 2.39 23.25 -9.91
CA SER A 122 1.56 22.23 -9.25
C SER A 122 2.36 21.12 -8.58
N GLY A 123 3.42 20.60 -9.21
CA GLY A 123 4.25 19.55 -8.63
C GLY A 123 4.93 19.99 -7.32
N ILE A 124 5.33 21.26 -7.22
CA ILE A 124 5.93 21.83 -6.02
C ILE A 124 4.89 21.97 -4.90
N LEU A 125 3.65 22.33 -5.25
CA LEU A 125 2.55 22.40 -4.29
C LEU A 125 2.16 21.00 -3.77
N VAL A 126 2.12 19.99 -4.65
CA VAL A 126 1.92 18.58 -4.27
C VAL A 126 3.00 18.12 -3.29
N LEU A 127 4.26 18.44 -3.57
CA LEU A 127 5.39 18.14 -2.68
C LEU A 127 5.21 18.81 -1.31
N ALA A 128 4.84 20.09 -1.27
CA ALA A 128 4.64 20.83 -0.03
C ALA A 128 3.58 20.17 0.88
N VAL A 129 2.43 19.83 0.32
CA VAL A 129 1.36 19.16 1.07
C VAL A 129 1.76 17.73 1.45
N SER A 130 2.51 17.03 0.60
CA SER A 130 3.03 15.69 0.92
C SER A 130 3.94 15.72 2.15
N ILE A 131 4.82 16.72 2.27
CA ILE A 131 5.65 16.95 3.46
C ILE A 131 4.80 17.20 4.71
N MET A 132 3.73 17.98 4.60
CA MET A 132 2.81 18.25 5.71
C MET A 132 2.15 16.97 6.21
N ILE A 133 1.53 16.22 5.30
CA ILE A 133 0.82 14.98 5.61
C ILE A 133 1.76 13.98 6.29
N THR A 134 2.96 13.81 5.75
CA THR A 134 3.90 12.80 6.25
C THR A 134 4.58 13.22 7.54
N SER A 135 4.82 14.52 7.74
CA SER A 135 5.28 15.06 9.02
C SER A 135 4.24 14.85 10.11
N GLN A 136 2.97 15.15 9.83
CA GLN A 136 1.86 14.93 10.77
C GLN A 136 1.72 13.44 11.09
N TYR A 137 1.71 12.59 10.06
CA TYR A 137 1.64 11.14 10.18
C TYR A 137 2.78 10.58 11.03
N TYR A 138 4.02 10.92 10.70
CA TYR A 138 5.20 10.43 11.41
C TYR A 138 5.12 10.72 12.92
N LEU A 139 4.71 11.94 13.28
CA LEU A 139 4.65 12.36 14.68
C LEU A 139 3.47 11.75 15.44
N ALA A 140 2.31 11.61 14.79
CA ALA A 140 1.17 10.92 15.37
C ALA A 140 1.52 9.45 15.63
N VAL A 141 2.05 8.76 14.62
CA VAL A 141 2.47 7.35 14.70
C VAL A 141 3.60 7.14 15.72
N LYS A 142 4.62 8.00 15.74
CA LYS A 142 5.72 7.88 16.72
C LYS A 142 5.24 7.91 18.18
N ASN A 143 4.15 8.62 18.45
CA ASN A 143 3.60 8.75 19.80
C ASN A 143 2.62 7.62 20.17
N LEU A 144 2.14 6.84 19.19
CA LEU A 144 1.40 5.62 19.47
C LEU A 144 2.37 4.58 20.02
N GLY A 145 2.03 3.97 21.16
CA GLY A 145 2.82 2.87 21.73
C GLY A 145 3.07 1.79 20.69
N SER A 146 4.26 1.18 20.70
CA SER A 146 4.68 0.20 19.68
C SER A 146 3.70 -0.95 19.48
N GLU A 147 2.92 -1.29 20.51
CA GLU A 147 1.89 -2.33 20.48
C GLU A 147 0.72 -2.01 19.53
N ASN A 148 0.41 -0.73 19.33
CA ASN A 148 -0.66 -0.27 18.42
C ASN A 148 -0.15 0.05 17.01
N LEU A 149 1.17 0.03 16.79
CA LEU A 149 1.79 0.41 15.53
C LEU A 149 2.00 -0.74 14.57
N ILE A 150 1.94 -1.97 15.06
CA ILE A 150 2.16 -3.15 14.25
C ILE A 150 0.80 -3.48 13.63
N PRO A 151 0.61 -3.22 12.32
CA PRO A 151 -0.63 -3.59 11.67
C PRO A 151 -0.78 -5.09 11.85
N GLN A 152 -1.83 -5.51 12.55
CA GLN A 152 -2.20 -6.91 12.59
C GLN A 152 -2.65 -7.26 11.18
N PHE A 153 -1.82 -8.01 10.46
CA PHE A 153 -2.14 -8.44 9.12
C PHE A 153 -3.25 -9.49 9.20
N TYR A 154 -4.49 -9.04 9.12
CA TYR A 154 -5.65 -9.90 8.89
C TYR A 154 -5.66 -10.30 7.42
N ILE A 155 -4.91 -11.35 7.09
CA ILE A 155 -4.79 -11.93 5.75
C ILE A 155 -6.13 -12.50 5.25
N SER A 156 -7.12 -12.70 6.12
CA SER A 156 -8.42 -13.25 5.73
C SER A 156 -9.25 -12.35 4.80
N SER A 157 -9.06 -11.01 4.81
CA SER A 157 -9.96 -10.09 4.08
C SER A 157 -9.35 -9.47 2.81
N ILE A 158 -8.04 -9.25 2.78
CA ILE A 158 -7.37 -8.55 1.66
C ILE A 158 -6.76 -9.56 0.67
N THR A 159 -6.46 -10.78 1.12
CA THR A 159 -5.49 -11.63 0.43
C THR A 159 -6.13 -12.65 -0.52
N GLY A 160 -7.42 -12.96 -0.38
CA GLY A 160 -8.15 -13.91 -1.22
C GLY A 160 -8.06 -13.61 -2.73
N ASN A 161 -8.09 -12.33 -3.13
CA ASN A 161 -8.08 -11.94 -4.55
C ASN A 161 -6.72 -11.52 -5.11
N LEU A 162 -5.78 -11.07 -4.28
CA LEU A 162 -4.49 -10.52 -4.75
C LEU A 162 -3.36 -11.54 -4.71
N THR A 163 -3.27 -12.39 -3.68
CA THR A 163 -2.21 -13.42 -3.63
C THR A 163 -2.46 -14.57 -4.58
N THR A 164 -3.72 -14.92 -4.84
CA THR A 164 -4.10 -15.91 -5.84
C THR A 164 -3.58 -15.51 -7.22
N ARG A 165 -3.77 -14.26 -7.63
CA ARG A 165 -3.27 -13.71 -8.91
C ARG A 165 -1.74 -13.64 -9.02
N PHE A 166 -1.04 -13.31 -7.93
CA PHE A 166 0.43 -13.23 -7.96
C PHE A 166 1.08 -14.62 -7.96
N LEU A 167 0.53 -15.56 -7.17
CA LEU A 167 1.05 -16.93 -7.09
C LEU A 167 0.70 -17.74 -8.34
N SER A 168 -0.49 -17.55 -8.94
CA SER A 168 -0.84 -18.21 -10.20
C SER A 168 0.01 -17.72 -11.37
N ALA A 169 0.39 -16.43 -11.39
CA ALA A 169 1.26 -15.87 -12.43
C ALA A 169 2.70 -16.43 -12.41
N THR A 170 3.17 -16.94 -11.27
CA THR A 170 4.53 -17.48 -11.10
C THR A 170 4.58 -19.00 -11.13
N ASN A 171 3.46 -19.68 -10.87
CA ASN A 171 3.35 -21.12 -11.05
C ASN A 171 1.90 -21.53 -11.39
N PRO A 172 1.61 -21.95 -12.64
CA PRO A 172 0.25 -22.31 -13.06
C PRO A 172 -0.31 -23.56 -12.38
N GLU A 173 0.51 -24.42 -11.77
CA GLU A 173 0.03 -25.59 -11.00
C GLU A 173 -0.73 -25.22 -9.71
N ILE A 174 -0.73 -23.94 -9.37
CA ILE A 174 -1.32 -23.39 -8.15
C ILE A 174 -2.76 -22.88 -8.39
N GLU A 175 -3.19 -22.77 -9.64
CA GLU A 175 -4.44 -22.12 -10.06
C GLU A 175 -5.71 -22.87 -9.60
N ASP A 176 -5.64 -24.21 -9.49
CA ASP A 176 -6.77 -25.07 -9.07
C ASP A 176 -6.92 -25.24 -7.55
N ILE A 177 -6.11 -24.55 -6.76
CA ILE A 177 -6.17 -24.65 -5.31
C ILE A 177 -7.08 -23.54 -4.81
N ASP A 178 -8.31 -23.89 -4.40
CA ASP A 178 -9.22 -23.01 -3.65
C ASP A 178 -8.61 -22.74 -2.25
N LYS A 179 -7.64 -21.82 -2.22
CA LYS A 179 -6.64 -21.65 -1.15
C LYS A 179 -7.16 -21.05 0.15
N GLU A 180 -8.42 -20.64 0.20
CA GLU A 180 -8.95 -19.90 1.35
C GLU A 180 -9.21 -20.80 2.58
N PHE A 181 -9.11 -22.13 2.43
CA PHE A 181 -9.46 -23.10 3.48
C PHE A 181 -8.43 -24.21 3.76
N LEU A 182 -7.23 -24.16 3.16
CA LEU A 182 -6.22 -25.19 3.41
C LEU A 182 -5.73 -25.16 4.85
N THR A 183 -5.81 -26.31 5.53
CA THR A 183 -5.15 -26.49 6.82
C THR A 183 -3.65 -26.69 6.64
N VAL A 184 -2.87 -26.50 7.70
CA VAL A 184 -1.41 -26.72 7.69
C VAL A 184 -1.07 -28.12 7.17
N ASP A 185 -1.79 -29.15 7.61
CA ASP A 185 -1.56 -30.53 7.16
C ASP A 185 -1.81 -30.70 5.67
N GLN A 186 -2.95 -30.20 5.19
CA GLN A 186 -3.29 -30.31 3.78
C GLN A 186 -2.26 -29.58 2.91
N PHE A 187 -1.78 -28.41 3.36
CA PHE A 187 -0.74 -27.67 2.67
C PHE A 187 0.59 -28.44 2.61
N ILE A 188 1.02 -29.04 3.72
CA ILE A 188 2.24 -29.85 3.80
C ILE A 188 2.16 -31.04 2.83
N LEU A 189 1.05 -31.80 2.88
CA LEU A 189 0.84 -32.97 2.04
C LEU A 189 0.74 -32.60 0.55
N GLN A 190 0.09 -31.49 0.25
CA GLN A 190 -0.07 -31.02 -1.12
C GLN A 190 1.27 -30.59 -1.73
N THR A 191 2.09 -29.85 -0.97
CA THR A 191 3.42 -29.40 -1.41
C THR A 191 4.36 -30.58 -1.66
N GLN A 192 4.24 -31.65 -0.86
CA GLN A 192 5.00 -32.87 -1.11
C GLN A 192 4.46 -33.64 -2.33
N LYS A 193 3.13 -33.77 -2.47
CA LYS A 193 2.49 -34.47 -3.59
C LYS A 193 2.77 -33.79 -4.93
N SER A 194 2.84 -32.47 -4.98
CA SER A 194 3.26 -31.73 -6.20
C SER A 194 4.74 -31.99 -6.51
N GLY A 195 5.61 -32.06 -5.50
CA GLY A 195 7.01 -32.46 -5.68
C GLY A 195 7.18 -33.93 -6.14
N LEU A 196 6.26 -34.82 -5.74
CA LEU A 196 6.29 -36.26 -6.04
C LEU A 196 5.57 -36.66 -7.34
N LYS A 197 4.71 -35.82 -7.91
CA LYS A 197 4.03 -36.08 -9.20
C LYS A 197 4.98 -36.24 -10.40
N SER A 198 6.29 -36.03 -10.20
CA SER A 198 7.35 -36.30 -11.17
C SER A 198 7.95 -37.72 -11.09
N ARG A 199 7.49 -38.58 -10.17
CA ARG A 199 7.87 -40.00 -10.10
C ARG A 199 6.66 -40.86 -10.41
N GLU A 200 6.47 -41.20 -11.69
CA GLU A 200 5.57 -42.27 -12.14
C GLU A 200 6.06 -43.64 -11.60
N ILE A 201 5.75 -43.92 -10.34
CA ILE A 201 6.08 -45.18 -9.65
C ILE A 201 5.30 -46.38 -10.23
N SER A 202 4.27 -46.18 -11.04
CA SER A 202 3.48 -47.30 -11.56
C SER A 202 4.16 -48.08 -12.69
N MET A 203 4.85 -47.41 -13.61
CA MET A 203 5.44 -48.07 -14.79
C MET A 203 6.78 -48.72 -14.45
N GLU A 204 7.67 -48.00 -13.76
CA GLU A 204 9.01 -48.49 -13.44
C GLU A 204 8.99 -49.65 -12.43
N THR A 205 8.11 -49.59 -11.42
CA THR A 205 7.97 -50.67 -10.43
C THR A 205 7.38 -51.95 -11.05
N SER A 206 6.46 -51.83 -12.01
CA SER A 206 5.92 -53.01 -12.71
C SER A 206 6.98 -53.74 -13.54
N PHE A 207 7.85 -52.98 -14.21
CA PHE A 207 8.94 -53.50 -15.02
C PHE A 207 10.04 -54.15 -14.16
N GLN A 208 10.37 -53.56 -13.02
CA GLN A 208 11.35 -54.13 -12.08
C GLN A 208 10.85 -55.42 -11.44
N ILE A 209 9.55 -55.51 -11.11
CA ILE A 209 8.95 -56.75 -10.58
C ILE A 209 8.98 -57.86 -11.63
N ASP A 210 8.70 -57.54 -12.90
CA ASP A 210 8.77 -58.50 -14.01
C ASP A 210 10.19 -59.08 -14.16
N GLN A 211 11.21 -58.22 -14.10
CA GLN A 211 12.62 -58.65 -14.17
C GLN A 211 13.06 -59.50 -12.97
N MET A 212 12.56 -59.22 -11.76
CA MET A 212 12.86 -60.05 -10.59
C MET A 212 12.23 -61.43 -10.69
N ILE A 213 10.96 -61.52 -11.10
CA ILE A 213 10.26 -62.80 -11.26
C ILE A 213 10.95 -63.67 -12.31
N GLU A 214 11.42 -63.07 -13.41
CA GLU A 214 12.13 -63.77 -14.46
C GLU A 214 13.51 -64.31 -14.03
N LYS A 215 14.24 -63.56 -13.19
CA LYS A 215 15.53 -64.00 -12.63
C LYS A 215 15.40 -65.05 -11.54
N THR A 216 14.38 -64.96 -10.69
CA THR A 216 14.24 -65.85 -9.52
C THR A 216 13.62 -67.20 -9.88
N ASN A 217 12.79 -67.28 -10.94
CA ASN A 217 12.18 -68.55 -11.35
C ASN A 217 11.98 -68.65 -12.88
N PRO A 218 13.06 -68.88 -13.66
CA PRO A 218 12.99 -68.88 -15.12
C PRO A 218 12.10 -69.99 -15.70
N SER A 219 11.95 -71.10 -14.98
CA SER A 219 11.18 -72.30 -15.41
C SER A 219 9.69 -72.28 -15.05
N ALA A 220 9.19 -71.20 -14.43
CA ALA A 220 7.79 -71.08 -14.05
C ALA A 220 6.85 -70.95 -15.28
N THR A 221 5.71 -71.62 -15.26
CA THR A 221 4.69 -71.50 -16.32
C THR A 221 4.07 -70.11 -16.33
N ALA A 222 3.55 -69.67 -17.48
CA ALA A 222 2.94 -68.34 -17.64
C ALA A 222 1.84 -68.04 -16.61
N ALA A 223 1.06 -69.06 -16.22
CA ALA A 223 0.05 -68.94 -15.16
C ALA A 223 0.67 -68.70 -13.77
N GLN A 224 1.79 -69.36 -13.44
CA GLN A 224 2.51 -69.17 -12.18
C GLN A 224 3.18 -67.79 -12.12
N LYS A 225 3.79 -67.32 -13.22
CA LYS A 225 4.38 -65.97 -13.29
C LYS A 225 3.32 -64.88 -13.08
N LYS A 226 2.10 -65.07 -13.60
CA LYS A 226 0.99 -64.13 -13.40
C LYS A 226 0.54 -64.07 -11.93
N ILE A 227 0.40 -65.22 -11.27
CA ILE A 227 0.03 -65.28 -9.84
C ILE A 227 1.13 -64.67 -8.96
N MET A 228 2.41 -64.95 -9.25
CA MET A 228 3.54 -64.35 -8.52
C MET A 228 3.63 -62.84 -8.73
N LYS A 229 3.30 -62.34 -9.94
CA LYS A 229 3.22 -60.91 -10.22
C LYS A 229 2.08 -60.25 -9.45
N GLU A 230 0.91 -60.87 -9.40
CA GLU A 230 -0.24 -60.37 -8.65
C GLU A 230 0.04 -60.36 -7.13
N ASP A 231 0.64 -61.42 -6.57
CA ASP A 231 1.03 -61.49 -5.15
C ASP A 231 2.14 -60.48 -4.81
N ALA A 232 3.16 -60.34 -5.67
CA ALA A 232 4.22 -59.35 -5.49
C ALA A 232 3.69 -57.92 -5.58
N LEU A 233 2.81 -57.62 -6.55
CA LEU A 233 2.15 -56.32 -6.65
C LEU A 233 1.27 -56.06 -5.43
N GLN A 234 0.58 -57.07 -4.90
CA GLN A 234 -0.24 -56.92 -3.71
C GLN A 234 0.60 -56.64 -2.46
N LYS A 235 1.72 -57.36 -2.27
CA LYS A 235 2.68 -57.13 -1.17
C LYS A 235 3.39 -55.79 -1.28
N VAL A 236 3.79 -55.38 -2.47
CA VAL A 236 4.35 -54.05 -2.72
C VAL A 236 3.31 -52.98 -2.44
N ARG A 237 2.05 -53.17 -2.86
CA ARG A 237 0.97 -52.22 -2.53
C ARG A 237 0.72 -52.11 -1.03
N SER A 238 0.66 -53.23 -0.29
CA SER A 238 0.44 -53.19 1.17
C SER A 238 1.63 -52.56 1.91
N ALA A 239 2.86 -52.92 1.53
CA ALA A 239 4.07 -52.32 2.10
C ALA A 239 4.19 -50.83 1.75
N SER A 240 3.89 -50.42 0.52
CA SER A 240 3.86 -49.01 0.11
C SER A 240 2.75 -48.22 0.80
N LEU A 241 1.62 -48.85 1.16
CA LEU A 241 0.55 -48.22 1.92
C LEU A 241 0.96 -48.01 3.39
N GLU A 242 1.63 -48.97 4.02
CA GLU A 242 2.14 -48.83 5.40
C GLU A 242 3.31 -47.84 5.48
N ILE A 243 4.31 -47.98 4.60
CA ILE A 243 5.42 -47.04 4.47
C ILE A 243 4.90 -45.65 4.11
N GLY A 244 3.89 -45.55 3.26
CA GLY A 244 3.25 -44.29 2.89
C GLY A 244 2.61 -43.60 4.08
N LYS A 245 1.87 -44.32 4.93
CA LYS A 245 1.25 -43.77 6.15
C LYS A 245 2.28 -43.33 7.19
N GLU A 246 3.33 -44.13 7.39
CA GLU A 246 4.40 -43.80 8.33
C GLU A 246 5.19 -42.58 7.86
N GLN A 247 5.59 -42.54 6.58
CA GLN A 247 6.24 -41.39 5.96
C GLN A 247 5.36 -40.14 6.00
N GLU A 248 4.06 -40.27 5.72
CA GLU A 248 3.11 -39.17 5.80
C GLU A 248 3.04 -38.59 7.22
N SER A 249 2.96 -39.46 8.24
CA SER A 249 2.91 -39.03 9.64
C SER A 249 4.20 -38.33 10.10
N LEU A 250 5.38 -38.84 9.71
CA LEU A 250 6.67 -38.24 10.01
C LEU A 250 6.82 -36.88 9.34
N LEU A 251 6.38 -36.78 8.08
CA LEU A 251 6.46 -35.56 7.31
C LEU A 251 5.50 -34.48 7.83
N LEU A 252 4.30 -34.86 8.22
CA LEU A 252 3.37 -33.96 8.91
C LEU A 252 3.96 -33.47 10.24
N ALA A 253 4.56 -34.37 11.04
CA ALA A 253 5.17 -33.99 12.31
C ALA A 253 6.36 -33.02 12.12
N GLU A 254 7.24 -33.28 11.16
CA GLU A 254 8.38 -32.40 10.86
C GLU A 254 7.92 -31.06 10.28
N GLY A 255 6.93 -31.08 9.38
CA GLY A 255 6.34 -29.88 8.79
C GLY A 255 5.69 -29.00 9.85
N ARG A 256 4.83 -29.57 10.70
CA ARG A 256 4.22 -28.86 11.84
C ARG A 256 5.27 -28.29 12.77
N LYS A 257 6.35 -29.02 13.06
CA LYS A 257 7.44 -28.53 13.91
C LYS A 257 8.10 -27.29 13.30
N LYS A 258 8.47 -27.31 12.02
CA LYS A 258 9.07 -26.16 11.33
C LYS A 258 8.14 -24.94 11.32
N PHE A 259 6.86 -25.14 11.02
CA PHE A 259 5.89 -24.05 11.06
C PHE A 259 5.65 -23.52 12.48
N SER A 260 5.64 -24.39 13.49
CA SER A 260 5.52 -24.01 14.90
C SER A 260 6.72 -23.18 15.36
N GLU A 261 7.93 -23.60 14.97
CA GLU A 261 9.17 -22.86 15.24
C GLU A 261 9.21 -21.50 14.56
N MET A 262 8.60 -21.35 13.37
CA MET A 262 8.49 -20.07 12.68
C MET A 262 7.39 -19.18 13.28
N ALA A 263 6.20 -19.73 13.55
CA ALA A 263 5.06 -18.99 14.10
C ALA A 263 5.25 -18.63 15.58
N GLY A 264 6.07 -19.40 16.30
CA GLY A 264 6.32 -19.20 17.74
C GLY A 264 5.23 -19.79 18.63
N LYS A 265 4.40 -20.69 18.09
CA LYS A 265 3.35 -21.41 18.81
C LYS A 265 3.28 -22.86 18.30
N ASN A 266 2.88 -23.79 19.16
CA ASN A 266 2.68 -25.18 18.74
C ASN A 266 1.44 -25.31 17.86
N LEU A 267 1.60 -25.91 16.67
CA LEU A 267 0.53 -26.14 15.70
C LEU A 267 0.00 -27.57 15.77
N GLN A 268 -1.32 -27.73 15.75
CA GLN A 268 -2.02 -29.01 15.79
C GLN A 268 -2.25 -29.62 14.41
N GLY A 269 -2.19 -28.82 13.33
CA GLY A 269 -2.36 -29.23 11.94
C GLY A 269 -3.72 -28.89 11.34
N ASN A 270 -4.71 -28.59 12.18
CA ASN A 270 -6.07 -28.18 11.79
C ASN A 270 -6.22 -26.66 11.61
N GLU A 271 -5.21 -25.88 11.98
CA GLU A 271 -5.21 -24.43 11.79
C GLU A 271 -5.19 -24.09 10.29
N LYS A 272 -5.84 -22.98 9.92
CA LYS A 272 -5.76 -22.47 8.56
C LYS A 272 -4.34 -22.01 8.29
N MET A 273 -3.79 -22.42 7.14
CA MET A 273 -2.45 -22.05 6.74
C MET A 273 -2.30 -20.52 6.58
N SER A 274 -3.37 -19.82 6.18
CA SER A 274 -3.41 -18.36 6.15
C SER A 274 -3.10 -17.71 7.50
N ASP A 275 -3.64 -18.26 8.57
CA ASP A 275 -3.53 -17.70 9.92
C ASP A 275 -2.13 -17.97 10.47
N VAL A 276 -1.59 -19.17 10.21
CA VAL A 276 -0.20 -19.50 10.55
C VAL A 276 0.79 -18.61 9.82
N LEU A 277 0.58 -18.35 8.53
CA LEU A 277 1.43 -17.42 7.78
C LEU A 277 1.30 -15.99 8.32
N ALA A 278 0.10 -15.54 8.69
CA ALA A 278 -0.10 -14.25 9.35
C ALA A 278 0.72 -14.17 10.65
N ASP A 279 0.70 -15.22 11.48
CA ASP A 279 1.48 -15.28 12.72
C ASP A 279 2.99 -15.25 12.47
N ILE A 280 3.48 -15.98 11.46
CA ILE A 280 4.89 -15.96 11.06
C ILE A 280 5.32 -14.56 10.63
N VAL A 281 4.50 -13.90 9.81
CA VAL A 281 4.76 -12.53 9.34
C VAL A 281 4.75 -11.57 10.52
N ASN A 282 3.72 -11.60 11.36
CA ASN A 282 3.60 -10.76 12.55
C ASN A 282 4.80 -10.95 13.48
N ARG A 283 5.21 -12.19 13.76
CA ARG A 283 6.39 -12.47 14.58
C ARG A 283 7.69 -11.95 13.97
N LYS A 284 7.89 -12.09 12.66
CA LYS A 284 9.07 -11.51 12.00
C LYS A 284 9.06 -9.99 12.10
N ILE A 285 7.90 -9.36 11.89
CA ILE A 285 7.72 -7.92 12.05
C ILE A 285 8.05 -7.53 13.51
N ASP A 286 7.52 -8.22 14.52
CA ASP A 286 7.83 -8.00 15.92
C ASP A 286 9.32 -8.17 16.23
N GLN A 287 9.98 -9.15 15.60
CA GLN A 287 11.41 -9.39 15.79
C GLN A 287 12.25 -8.25 15.19
N TYR A 288 11.91 -7.76 14.00
CA TYR A 288 12.64 -6.68 13.33
C TYR A 288 12.33 -5.30 13.93
N PHE A 289 11.08 -5.04 14.30
CA PHE A 289 10.59 -3.72 14.70
C PHE A 289 10.32 -3.58 16.21
N GLY A 290 10.01 -4.67 16.91
CA GLY A 290 9.67 -4.71 18.34
C GLY A 290 10.82 -5.06 19.29
N ALA A 291 11.91 -5.68 18.81
CA ALA A 291 13.08 -6.01 19.64
C ALA A 291 13.76 -4.78 20.29
N GLY A 292 13.57 -3.58 19.73
CA GLY A 292 14.03 -2.32 20.31
C GLY A 292 13.11 -1.73 21.40
N ALA A 293 11.82 -2.11 21.41
CA ALA A 293 10.81 -1.55 22.30
C ALA A 293 10.85 -2.15 23.71
N LYS A 294 11.11 -3.45 23.84
CA LYS A 294 11.19 -4.14 25.15
C LYS A 294 12.39 -3.72 26.01
N ASN A 295 13.42 -3.13 25.41
CA ASN A 295 14.65 -2.70 26.12
C ASN A 295 14.75 -1.17 26.31
N GLY A 296 13.64 -0.43 26.20
CA GLY A 296 13.48 0.92 26.77
C GLY A 296 14.30 2.06 26.15
N ALA A 297 15.13 1.85 25.12
CA ALA A 297 16.07 2.90 24.69
C ALA A 297 16.28 3.09 23.18
N LYS A 298 15.64 2.31 22.30
CA LYS A 298 15.81 2.48 20.85
C LYS A 298 14.50 2.89 20.20
N ALA A 299 14.45 4.14 19.72
CA ALA A 299 13.37 4.63 18.88
C ALA A 299 13.10 3.63 17.75
N SER A 300 11.87 3.13 17.66
CA SER A 300 11.51 2.20 16.60
C SER A 300 11.74 2.86 15.24
N VAL A 301 12.35 2.13 14.31
CA VAL A 301 12.57 2.59 12.93
C VAL A 301 11.26 2.56 12.13
N LEU A 302 10.23 1.85 12.63
CA LEU A 302 8.97 1.61 11.93
C LEU A 302 8.21 2.89 11.54
N PRO A 303 8.02 3.90 12.43
CA PRO A 303 7.33 5.13 12.05
C PRO A 303 8.02 5.88 10.90
N TYR A 304 9.35 5.79 10.81
CA TYR A 304 10.10 6.40 9.70
C TYR A 304 9.82 5.68 8.38
N VAL A 305 9.89 4.34 8.38
CA VAL A 305 9.62 3.53 7.17
C VAL A 305 8.18 3.75 6.69
N MET A 306 7.22 3.77 7.62
CA MET A 306 5.82 4.03 7.30
C MET A 306 5.60 5.45 6.77
N ALA A 307 6.25 6.47 7.35
CA ALA A 307 6.16 7.84 6.85
C ALA A 307 6.79 8.01 5.46
N ILE A 308 7.91 7.33 5.18
CA ILE A 308 8.53 7.30 3.84
C ILE A 308 7.60 6.59 2.85
N GLY A 309 7.03 5.44 3.22
CA GLY A 309 6.07 4.72 2.39
C GLY A 309 4.83 5.57 2.07
N LEU A 310 4.30 6.28 3.07
CA LEU A 310 3.21 7.23 2.87
C LEU A 310 3.61 8.38 1.95
N PHE A 311 4.80 8.97 2.13
CA PHE A 311 5.30 10.05 1.27
C PHE A 311 5.41 9.62 -0.19
N LEU A 312 5.98 8.44 -0.42
CA LEU A 312 6.11 7.83 -1.74
C LEU A 312 4.76 7.44 -2.35
N THR A 313 3.71 7.29 -1.55
CA THR A 313 2.34 7.02 -2.03
C THR A 313 1.57 8.31 -2.32
N VAL A 314 1.67 9.31 -1.45
CA VAL A 314 0.94 10.59 -1.56
C VAL A 314 1.41 11.40 -2.75
N ILE A 315 2.71 11.42 -3.06
CA ILE A 315 3.24 12.17 -4.22
C ILE A 315 2.64 11.70 -5.57
N PRO A 316 2.75 10.42 -5.96
CA PRO A 316 2.22 9.97 -7.24
C PRO A 316 0.70 10.08 -7.28
N LEU A 317 0.01 9.76 -6.17
CA LEU A 317 -1.44 9.91 -6.09
C LEU A 317 -1.87 11.37 -6.26
N GLY A 318 -1.20 12.29 -5.56
CA GLY A 318 -1.42 13.72 -5.69
C GLY A 318 -1.11 14.23 -7.10
N SER A 319 -0.09 13.69 -7.77
CA SER A 319 0.22 14.02 -9.16
C SER A 319 -0.90 13.61 -10.13
N ILE A 320 -1.48 12.43 -9.95
CA ILE A 320 -2.63 11.96 -10.74
C ILE A 320 -3.85 12.86 -10.49
N LEU A 321 -4.20 13.08 -9.22
CA LEU A 321 -5.35 13.90 -8.82
C LEU A 321 -5.18 15.38 -9.20
N ASN A 322 -3.95 15.87 -9.32
CA ASN A 322 -3.67 17.25 -9.69
C ASN A 322 -4.29 17.66 -11.03
N THR A 323 -4.37 16.75 -12.00
CA THR A 323 -5.07 17.02 -13.26
C THR A 323 -6.57 17.31 -13.02
N LEU A 324 -7.22 16.53 -12.14
CA LEU A 324 -8.61 16.75 -11.76
C LEU A 324 -8.77 18.09 -11.01
N TRP A 325 -7.89 18.41 -10.07
CA TRP A 325 -7.94 19.67 -9.32
C TRP A 325 -7.82 20.88 -10.25
N ILE A 326 -6.91 20.83 -11.23
CA ILE A 326 -6.72 21.90 -12.21
C ILE A 326 -7.98 22.08 -13.08
N MET A 327 -8.63 20.98 -13.51
CA MET A 327 -9.90 21.05 -14.25
C MET A 327 -11.00 21.71 -13.40
N LEU A 328 -11.13 21.34 -12.13
CA LEU A 328 -12.13 21.93 -11.23
C LEU A 328 -11.89 23.43 -11.03
N VAL A 329 -10.63 23.86 -10.89
CA VAL A 329 -10.30 25.29 -10.76
C VAL A 329 -10.60 26.04 -12.06
N GLN A 330 -10.30 25.46 -13.22
CA GLN A 330 -10.64 26.04 -14.51
C GLN A 330 -12.16 26.21 -14.65
N PHE A 331 -12.94 25.22 -14.22
CA PHE A 331 -14.40 25.29 -14.19
C PHE A 331 -14.90 26.40 -13.24
N LEU A 332 -14.32 26.53 -12.05
CA LEU A 332 -14.65 27.62 -11.12
C LEU A 332 -14.36 29.00 -11.72
N VAL A 333 -13.20 29.17 -12.38
CA VAL A 333 -12.87 30.44 -13.02
C VAL A 333 -13.79 30.73 -14.20
N TRP A 334 -14.19 29.71 -14.97
CA TRP A 334 -15.18 29.85 -16.03
C TRP A 334 -16.53 30.37 -15.48
N ILE A 335 -17.04 29.80 -14.37
CA ILE A 335 -18.24 30.32 -13.69
C ILE A 335 -18.06 31.78 -13.28
N PHE A 336 -16.89 32.17 -12.77
CA PHE A 336 -16.64 33.56 -12.37
C PHE A 336 -16.54 34.55 -13.53
N LEU A 337 -16.10 34.09 -14.69
CA LEU A 337 -16.12 34.90 -15.90
C LEU A 337 -17.54 35.06 -16.42
N GLU A 338 -18.33 33.98 -16.45
CA GLU A 338 -19.72 34.00 -16.91
C GLU A 338 -20.61 34.89 -16.02
N THR A 339 -20.42 34.80 -14.71
CA THR A 339 -21.12 35.64 -13.72
C THR A 339 -20.56 37.07 -13.61
N LYS A 340 -19.57 37.44 -14.43
CA LYS A 340 -18.90 38.76 -14.44
C LYS A 340 -18.24 39.19 -13.11
N ILE A 341 -18.09 38.26 -12.17
CA ILE A 341 -17.31 38.45 -10.93
C ILE A 341 -15.83 38.72 -11.29
N LEU A 342 -15.35 38.08 -12.35
CA LEU A 342 -14.06 38.32 -12.97
C LEU A 342 -14.24 38.90 -14.37
N SER A 343 -13.33 39.79 -14.74
CA SER A 343 -13.21 40.32 -16.10
C SER A 343 -11.75 40.25 -16.50
N ILE A 344 -11.50 39.76 -17.72
CA ILE A 344 -10.18 39.74 -18.34
C ILE A 344 -9.99 41.08 -19.02
N LYS A 345 -9.10 41.91 -18.47
CA LYS A 345 -8.71 43.18 -19.07
C LYS A 345 -7.48 42.93 -19.95
N LYS A 346 -7.59 43.22 -21.25
CA LYS A 346 -6.42 43.30 -22.15
C LYS A 346 -5.62 44.56 -21.81
N ALA A 347 -4.31 44.43 -21.70
CA ALA A 347 -3.39 45.54 -21.50
C ALA A 347 -2.24 45.38 -22.50
N SER A 348 -1.86 46.46 -23.17
CA SER A 348 -0.66 46.48 -24.02
C SER A 348 0.57 46.42 -23.11
N VAL A 349 1.46 45.45 -23.36
CA VAL A 349 2.71 45.28 -22.62
C VAL A 349 3.83 45.21 -23.64
N GLU A 350 4.93 45.93 -23.41
CA GLU A 350 6.16 45.83 -24.20
C GLU A 350 6.84 44.51 -23.87
N VAL A 351 7.18 43.73 -24.89
CA VAL A 351 7.84 42.42 -24.75
C VAL A 351 9.18 42.50 -25.47
N GLU A 352 10.27 42.24 -24.74
CA GLU A 352 11.60 42.11 -25.32
C GLU A 352 11.69 40.78 -26.10
N ILE A 353 12.14 40.86 -27.34
CA ILE A 353 12.37 39.71 -28.22
C ILE A 353 13.88 39.62 -28.44
N LEU A 354 14.47 38.46 -28.13
CA LEU A 354 15.85 38.15 -28.53
C LEU A 354 15.82 37.71 -30.00
N GLU A 355 16.50 38.45 -30.87
CA GLU A 355 16.73 38.10 -32.28
C GLU A 355 17.93 37.17 -32.47
#